data_AF-A0A383TBI6-F1
#
_entry.id   AF-A0A383TBI6-F1
#
_cell.length_a   1.000
_cell.length_b   1.000
_cell.length_c   1.000
_cell.angle_alpha   90.00
_cell.angle_beta   90.00
_cell.angle_gamma   90.00
#
_symmetry.space_group_name_H-M   'P 1'
#
loop_
_entity.id
_entity.type
_entity.pdbx_description
1 polymer ?
#
loop_
_entity_poly.entity_id
_entity_poly.type
_entity_poly.pdbx_seq_one_letter_code
_entity_poly.pdbx_strand_id
1 'polypeptide(L)'
;MKLLTLNAHSWMEPNSKQKMACLAQHIAAEQYDVIAFQEINQSRFAPKASVKDNPYYFPAKERPNIHKNNFAYVLQQTLLKMGTAYYWAWVPCHMGYRLYDEGVAIFSRHPIQELHGFVISSKKPYFSQKRRGVVGIEITNKNERMLFYSCHLSGWQDKKKNAFLQEWLRLESSLAALHPDQKIVLLGDFNASANRRGKGYDWVTKVSGWHDTYALAPFPKGKFTFPAYQTGSIHQKQQPRRIDYILCNYKPTVLSAEIIFDGKDTPLISDHCGLKVSLETG
;
A
#
# COMPACT_ATOMS: atom_id res chain seq x y z
N MET A 1 -6.44 -13.83 -9.57
CA MET A 1 -6.45 -12.88 -8.44
C MET A 1 -5.91 -11.54 -8.91
N LYS A 2 -6.69 -10.45 -8.80
CA LYS A 2 -6.32 -9.08 -9.17
C LYS A 2 -5.88 -8.30 -7.93
N LEU A 3 -4.71 -7.69 -7.99
CA LEU A 3 -4.08 -6.94 -6.91
C LEU A 3 -3.81 -5.50 -7.36
N LEU A 4 -3.93 -4.56 -6.43
CA LEU A 4 -3.54 -3.17 -6.63
C LEU A 4 -2.75 -2.66 -5.44
N THR A 5 -1.69 -1.89 -5.70
CA THR A 5 -1.08 -1.02 -4.70
C THR A 5 -1.02 0.41 -5.19
N LEU A 6 -1.25 1.37 -4.28
CA LEU A 6 -1.19 2.80 -4.56
C LEU A 6 -0.82 3.59 -3.29
N ASN A 7 0.29 4.32 -3.34
CA ASN A 7 0.48 5.46 -2.45
C ASN A 7 -0.45 6.59 -2.91
N ALA A 8 -1.41 6.97 -2.05
CA ALA A 8 -2.51 7.84 -2.46
C ALA A 8 -2.25 9.33 -2.24
N HIS A 9 -1.15 9.69 -1.55
CA HIS A 9 -0.85 11.06 -1.13
C HIS A 9 -2.11 11.83 -0.65
N SER A 10 -2.90 11.15 0.18
CA SER A 10 -4.33 11.46 0.28
C SER A 10 -4.58 12.83 0.90
N TRP A 11 -5.53 13.58 0.32
CA TRP A 11 -5.89 14.97 0.70
C TRP A 11 -4.80 16.02 0.49
N MET A 12 -3.62 15.63 0.01
CA MET A 12 -2.53 16.56 -0.33
C MET A 12 -2.52 16.92 -1.81
N GLU A 13 -3.22 16.15 -2.63
CA GLU A 13 -3.33 16.37 -4.06
C GLU A 13 -4.31 17.50 -4.42
N PRO A 14 -4.00 18.31 -5.46
CA PRO A 14 -4.98 19.22 -6.03
C PRO A 14 -6.16 18.42 -6.56
N ASN A 15 -7.38 18.97 -6.45
CA ASN A 15 -8.61 18.32 -6.89
C ASN A 15 -8.85 16.93 -6.26
N SER A 16 -8.38 16.71 -5.02
CA SER A 16 -8.50 15.43 -4.29
C SER A 16 -9.89 14.77 -4.36
N LYS A 17 -10.98 15.54 -4.35
CA LYS A 17 -12.35 14.99 -4.47
C LYS A 17 -12.63 14.35 -5.84
N GLN A 18 -12.18 14.98 -6.92
CA GLN A 18 -12.31 14.44 -8.27
C GLN A 18 -11.43 13.21 -8.43
N LYS A 19 -10.18 13.27 -7.95
CA LYS A 19 -9.24 12.13 -7.95
C LYS A 19 -9.79 10.93 -7.17
N MET A 20 -10.43 11.16 -6.02
CA MET A 20 -11.13 10.13 -5.25
C MET A 20 -12.26 9.47 -6.07
N ALA A 21 -13.06 10.27 -6.78
CA ALA A 21 -14.13 9.72 -7.62
C ALA A 21 -13.58 8.87 -8.76
N CYS A 22 -12.51 9.32 -9.43
CA CYS A 22 -11.82 8.54 -10.46
C CYS A 22 -11.26 7.21 -9.90
N LEU A 23 -10.64 7.25 -8.71
CA LEU A 23 -10.15 6.04 -8.04
C LEU A 23 -11.28 5.06 -7.75
N ALA A 24 -12.40 5.55 -7.18
CA ALA A 24 -13.55 4.71 -6.86
C ALA A 24 -14.17 4.08 -8.12
N GLN A 25 -14.31 4.84 -9.20
CA GLN A 25 -14.78 4.34 -10.50
C GLN A 25 -13.88 3.24 -11.05
N HIS A 26 -12.56 3.47 -11.02
CA HIS A 26 -11.60 2.50 -11.48
C HIS A 26 -11.64 1.19 -10.68
N ILE A 27 -11.68 1.29 -9.34
CA ILE A 27 -11.79 0.13 -8.45
C ILE A 27 -13.10 -0.63 -8.70
N ALA A 28 -14.22 0.09 -8.84
CA ALA A 28 -15.53 -0.52 -9.09
C ALA A 28 -15.58 -1.23 -10.44
N ALA A 29 -14.88 -0.74 -11.47
CA ALA A 29 -14.79 -1.42 -12.77
C ALA A 29 -13.86 -2.64 -12.73
N GLU A 30 -12.70 -2.53 -12.06
CA GLU A 30 -11.69 -3.58 -12.05
C GLU A 30 -11.96 -4.72 -11.09
N GLN A 31 -12.68 -4.43 -10.00
CA GLN A 31 -13.09 -5.41 -9.00
C GLN A 31 -11.91 -6.21 -8.41
N TYR A 32 -10.84 -5.50 -8.02
CA TYR A 32 -9.62 -6.07 -7.39
C TYR A 32 -9.94 -6.96 -6.19
N ASP A 33 -9.25 -8.09 -6.04
CA ASP A 33 -9.39 -8.98 -4.88
C ASP A 33 -8.82 -8.37 -3.60
N VAL A 34 -7.65 -7.72 -3.71
CA VAL A 34 -6.97 -7.03 -2.61
C VAL A 34 -6.35 -5.72 -3.12
N ILE A 35 -6.50 -4.65 -2.34
CA ILE A 35 -5.91 -3.34 -2.61
C ILE A 35 -5.16 -2.86 -1.38
N ALA A 36 -3.90 -2.48 -1.55
CA ALA A 36 -3.07 -1.88 -0.51
C ALA A 36 -2.88 -0.40 -0.77
N PHE A 37 -3.15 0.42 0.24
CA PHE A 37 -2.95 1.86 0.18
C PHE A 37 -1.94 2.35 1.21
N GLN A 38 -1.13 3.32 0.78
CA GLN A 38 -0.17 4.05 1.60
C GLN A 38 -0.52 5.54 1.63
N GLU A 39 -0.01 6.25 2.63
CA GLU A 39 -0.32 7.66 2.91
C GLU A 39 -1.82 7.95 2.97
N ILE A 40 -2.54 7.07 3.67
CA ILE A 40 -3.95 7.24 3.97
C ILE A 40 -4.10 8.14 5.19
N ASN A 41 -4.64 9.32 4.95
CA ASN A 41 -4.70 10.42 5.88
C ASN A 41 -6.13 10.62 6.40
N GLN A 42 -6.21 11.04 7.66
CA GLN A 42 -7.38 11.67 8.25
C GLN A 42 -6.95 12.90 9.04
N SER A 43 -7.77 13.96 9.08
CA SER A 43 -7.43 15.14 9.89
C SER A 43 -7.73 14.83 11.35
N ARG A 44 -6.79 15.19 12.23
CA ARG A 44 -6.95 15.00 13.69
C ARG A 44 -8.08 15.83 14.29
N PHE A 45 -8.52 16.87 13.59
CA PHE A 45 -9.58 17.77 14.02
C PHE A 45 -10.93 17.47 13.36
N ALA A 46 -10.97 16.53 12.40
CA ALA A 46 -12.22 16.16 11.77
C ALA A 46 -13.14 15.41 12.75
N PRO A 47 -14.47 15.56 12.61
CA PRO A 47 -15.41 14.80 13.41
C PRO A 47 -15.22 13.28 13.24
N LYS A 48 -15.48 12.51 14.29
CA LYS A 48 -15.46 11.05 14.23
C LYS A 48 -16.54 10.52 13.29
N ALA A 49 -16.23 9.46 12.56
CA ALA A 49 -17.19 8.67 11.81
C ALA A 49 -17.79 7.58 12.71
N SER A 50 -19.04 7.18 12.43
CA SER A 50 -19.60 5.97 13.03
C SER A 50 -19.18 4.78 12.18
N VAL A 51 -18.35 3.91 12.74
CA VAL A 51 -17.89 2.67 12.09
C VAL A 51 -18.22 1.41 12.89
N LYS A 52 -18.92 1.56 14.03
CA LYS A 52 -19.24 0.46 14.94
C LYS A 52 -20.09 -0.61 14.26
N ASP A 53 -21.06 -0.17 13.46
CA ASP A 53 -22.02 -1.04 12.78
C ASP A 53 -21.65 -1.24 11.30
N ASN A 54 -20.42 -0.90 10.89
CA ASN A 54 -19.96 -1.12 9.52
C ASN A 54 -19.52 -2.58 9.37
N PRO A 55 -20.27 -3.43 8.65
CA PRO A 55 -19.96 -4.86 8.52
C PRO A 55 -18.67 -5.12 7.73
N TYR A 56 -18.16 -4.11 7.04
CA TYR A 56 -16.94 -4.18 6.24
C TYR A 56 -15.71 -3.64 6.96
N TYR A 57 -15.86 -2.92 8.07
CA TYR A 57 -14.70 -2.37 8.77
C TYR A 57 -14.14 -3.38 9.76
N PHE A 58 -12.86 -3.74 9.59
CA PHE A 58 -12.14 -4.61 10.51
C PHE A 58 -11.19 -3.77 11.38
N PRO A 59 -11.52 -3.54 12.67
CA PRO A 59 -10.74 -2.63 13.51
C PRO A 59 -9.42 -3.28 13.93
N ALA A 60 -8.33 -2.51 13.87
CA ALA A 60 -7.05 -2.89 14.48
C ALA A 60 -7.20 -3.09 16.00
N LYS A 61 -6.29 -3.85 16.61
CA LYS A 61 -6.30 -4.15 18.06
C LYS A 61 -6.38 -2.90 18.94
N GLU A 62 -5.66 -1.83 18.56
CA GLU A 62 -5.67 -0.54 19.26
C GLU A 62 -6.93 0.31 18.99
N ARG A 63 -7.78 -0.10 18.04
CA ARG A 63 -9.05 0.53 17.65
C ARG A 63 -8.92 2.06 17.47
N PRO A 64 -8.10 2.53 16.52
CA PRO A 64 -7.94 3.96 16.28
C PRO A 64 -9.29 4.59 15.88
N ASN A 65 -9.54 5.82 16.30
CA ASN A 65 -10.73 6.55 15.86
C ASN A 65 -10.67 6.74 14.33
N ILE A 66 -11.73 6.36 13.63
CA ILE A 66 -11.91 6.73 12.22
C ILE A 66 -12.65 8.06 12.17
N HIS A 67 -12.11 9.01 11.42
CA HIS A 67 -12.73 10.32 11.23
C HIS A 67 -13.51 10.37 9.90
N LYS A 68 -14.49 11.27 9.80
CA LYS A 68 -15.35 11.41 8.60
C LYS A 68 -14.56 11.72 7.32
N ASN A 69 -13.37 12.30 7.45
CA ASN A 69 -12.49 12.58 6.33
C ASN A 69 -11.34 11.57 6.20
N ASN A 70 -11.37 10.42 6.89
CA ASN A 70 -10.40 9.37 6.64
C ASN A 70 -10.53 8.91 5.18
N PHE A 71 -9.44 8.95 4.42
CA PHE A 71 -9.49 8.68 2.98
C PHE A 71 -10.02 7.27 2.66
N ALA A 72 -9.60 6.25 3.40
CA ALA A 72 -10.11 4.89 3.23
C ALA A 72 -11.61 4.80 3.57
N TYR A 73 -12.05 5.45 4.65
CA TYR A 73 -13.47 5.50 4.98
C TYR A 73 -14.29 6.16 3.87
N VAL A 74 -13.86 7.33 3.36
CA VAL A 74 -14.55 8.03 2.27
C VAL A 74 -14.57 7.21 0.99
N LEU A 75 -13.47 6.53 0.65
CA LEU A 75 -13.40 5.62 -0.49
C LEU A 75 -14.43 4.49 -0.35
N GLN A 76 -14.47 3.80 0.80
CA GLN A 76 -15.45 2.74 1.05
C GLN A 76 -16.89 3.24 0.97
N GLN A 77 -17.20 4.42 1.52
CA GLN A 77 -18.55 5.01 1.39
C GLN A 77 -18.90 5.34 -0.07
N THR A 78 -17.91 5.75 -0.86
CA THR A 78 -18.09 6.04 -2.28
C THR A 78 -18.36 4.75 -3.06
N LEU A 79 -17.59 3.70 -2.81
CA LEU A 79 -17.78 2.36 -3.40
C LEU A 79 -19.16 1.79 -3.06
N LEU A 80 -19.62 1.91 -1.81
CA LEU A 80 -20.95 1.45 -1.40
C LEU A 80 -22.08 2.11 -2.22
N LYS A 81 -21.97 3.41 -2.49
CA LYS A 81 -22.93 4.13 -3.34
C LYS A 81 -22.90 3.66 -4.80
N MET A 82 -21.80 3.05 -5.22
CA MET A 82 -21.64 2.46 -6.56
C MET A 82 -22.05 0.98 -6.60
N GLY A 83 -22.59 0.42 -5.51
CA GLY A 83 -23.04 -0.96 -5.46
C GLY A 83 -21.92 -1.99 -5.25
N THR A 84 -20.74 -1.56 -4.79
CA THR A 84 -19.63 -2.46 -4.46
C THR A 84 -19.09 -2.19 -3.07
N ALA A 85 -18.48 -3.18 -2.43
CA ALA A 85 -17.98 -3.06 -1.07
C ALA A 85 -16.72 -3.89 -0.88
N TYR A 86 -15.85 -3.41 0.00
CA TYR A 86 -14.65 -4.09 0.41
C TYR A 86 -14.58 -4.17 1.92
N TYR A 87 -14.22 -5.34 2.44
CA TYR A 87 -13.70 -5.43 3.80
C TYR A 87 -12.43 -4.61 3.88
N TRP A 88 -12.27 -3.79 4.91
CA TRP A 88 -11.17 -2.85 4.97
C TRP A 88 -10.66 -2.65 6.40
N ALA A 89 -9.37 -2.37 6.49
CA ALA A 89 -8.70 -1.99 7.73
C ALA A 89 -7.77 -0.80 7.47
N TRP A 90 -7.53 -0.01 8.51
CA TRP A 90 -6.59 1.11 8.48
C TRP A 90 -5.83 1.18 9.81
N VAL A 91 -4.53 1.43 9.72
CA VAL A 91 -3.63 1.56 10.86
C VAL A 91 -2.85 2.88 10.75
N PRO A 92 -2.99 3.79 11.73
CA PRO A 92 -2.19 5.01 11.77
C PRO A 92 -0.72 4.68 12.05
N CYS A 93 0.17 5.30 11.28
CA CYS A 93 1.61 5.12 11.38
C CYS A 93 2.28 6.28 12.11
N HIS A 94 1.92 7.53 11.81
CA HIS A 94 2.48 8.71 12.46
C HIS A 94 1.64 9.96 12.23
N MET A 95 2.01 11.05 12.88
CA MET A 95 1.48 12.38 12.60
C MET A 95 2.16 12.96 11.36
N GLY A 96 1.41 13.05 10.25
CA GLY A 96 1.83 13.66 8.99
C GLY A 96 1.48 15.15 8.94
N TYR A 97 2.38 15.99 8.40
CA TYR A 97 2.15 17.42 8.14
C TYR A 97 1.57 18.23 9.32
N ARG A 98 1.81 17.80 10.57
CA ARG A 98 1.22 18.33 11.83
C ARG A 98 -0.31 18.34 11.91
N LEU A 99 -1.01 17.91 10.86
CA LEU A 99 -2.47 18.01 10.73
C LEU A 99 -3.14 16.63 10.64
N TYR A 100 -2.43 15.66 10.07
CA TYR A 100 -2.98 14.38 9.70
C TYR A 100 -2.45 13.26 10.60
N ASP A 101 -3.31 12.30 10.87
CA ASP A 101 -2.87 10.95 11.18
C ASP A 101 -2.67 10.25 9.85
N GLU A 102 -1.41 10.01 9.48
CA GLU A 102 -1.01 9.29 8.27
C GLU A 102 -0.87 7.80 8.59
N GLY A 103 -1.41 6.94 7.73
CA GLY A 103 -1.39 5.51 7.92
C GLY A 103 -1.40 4.70 6.63
N VAL A 104 -1.55 3.40 6.79
CA VAL A 104 -1.71 2.43 5.71
C VAL A 104 -3.09 1.79 5.81
N ALA A 105 -3.70 1.50 4.66
CA ALA A 105 -4.96 0.77 4.59
C ALA A 105 -4.82 -0.46 3.69
N ILE A 106 -5.72 -1.41 3.90
CA ILE A 106 -5.88 -2.58 3.04
C ILE A 106 -7.36 -2.89 2.87
N PHE A 107 -7.74 -3.23 1.64
CA PHE A 107 -9.10 -3.52 1.21
C PHE A 107 -9.10 -4.93 0.62
N SER A 108 -10.14 -5.71 0.88
CA SER A 108 -10.37 -7.01 0.24
C SER A 108 -11.83 -7.21 -0.14
N ARG A 109 -12.06 -7.85 -1.28
CA ARG A 109 -13.39 -8.37 -1.64
C ARG A 109 -13.73 -9.65 -0.89
N HIS A 110 -12.73 -10.30 -0.32
CA HIS A 110 -12.88 -11.53 0.45
C HIS A 110 -13.03 -11.19 1.94
N PRO A 111 -13.85 -11.94 2.70
CA PRO A 111 -13.96 -11.74 4.14
C PRO A 111 -12.60 -11.90 4.83
N ILE A 112 -12.22 -10.89 5.61
CA ILE A 112 -11.00 -10.89 6.43
C ILE A 112 -11.17 -11.90 7.57
N GLN A 113 -10.30 -12.90 7.63
CA GLN A 113 -10.28 -13.89 8.71
C GLN A 113 -9.49 -13.38 9.92
N GLU A 114 -8.31 -12.82 9.65
CA GLU A 114 -7.44 -12.23 10.65
C GLU A 114 -6.86 -10.89 10.19
N LEU A 115 -6.58 -10.02 11.16
CA LEU A 115 -5.92 -8.74 10.95
C LEU A 115 -4.65 -8.66 11.78
N HIS A 116 -3.54 -8.34 11.11
CA HIS A 116 -2.25 -8.09 11.69
C HIS A 116 -1.87 -6.62 11.50
N GLY A 117 -1.27 -6.00 12.51
CA GLY A 117 -0.77 -4.64 12.39
C GLY A 117 0.36 -4.40 13.38
N PHE A 118 1.49 -3.91 12.88
CA PHE A 118 2.65 -3.65 13.72
C PHE A 118 3.57 -2.58 13.14
N VAL A 119 4.38 -1.99 14.03
CA VAL A 119 5.35 -0.94 13.70
C VAL A 119 6.67 -1.58 13.31
N ILE A 120 7.14 -1.30 12.10
CA ILE A 120 8.39 -1.85 11.57
C ILE A 120 9.60 -0.95 11.84
N SER A 121 9.39 0.34 12.08
CA SER A 121 10.46 1.28 12.44
C SER A 121 10.99 1.10 13.88
N SER A 122 12.27 1.43 14.11
CA SER A 122 12.84 1.54 15.48
C SER A 122 11.96 2.42 16.39
N LYS A 123 11.96 2.22 17.72
CA LYS A 123 11.08 2.89 18.71
C LYS A 123 10.99 4.41 18.48
N LYS A 124 10.09 4.84 17.60
CA LYS A 124 9.85 6.23 17.22
C LYS A 124 8.52 6.66 17.83
N PRO A 125 8.45 7.87 18.40
CA PRO A 125 7.19 8.41 18.89
C PRO A 125 6.24 8.67 17.73
N TYR A 126 4.94 8.74 18.02
CA TYR A 126 3.91 8.92 16.99
C TYR A 126 4.08 10.21 16.15
N PHE A 127 4.66 11.26 16.71
CA PHE A 127 4.93 12.52 15.98
C PHE A 127 6.12 12.45 15.00
N SER A 128 6.84 11.33 14.95
CA SER A 128 7.98 11.15 14.06
C SER A 128 7.52 10.57 12.72
N GLN A 129 7.73 11.29 11.61
CA GLN A 129 7.51 10.77 10.24
C GLN A 129 8.33 9.52 9.90
N LYS A 130 9.39 9.24 10.68
CA LYS A 130 10.17 8.00 10.58
C LYS A 130 9.49 6.79 11.26
N ARG A 131 8.28 6.96 11.81
CA ARG A 131 7.51 5.85 12.38
C ARG A 131 6.70 5.19 11.26
N ARG A 132 7.17 4.02 10.82
CA ARG A 132 6.58 3.20 9.75
C ARG A 132 5.87 1.99 10.35
N GLY A 133 4.70 1.66 9.80
CA GLY A 133 3.90 0.51 10.19
C GLY A 133 3.33 -0.20 8.97
N VAL A 134 2.83 -1.40 9.21
CA VAL A 134 2.16 -2.23 8.20
C VAL A 134 0.80 -2.67 8.72
N VAL A 135 -0.12 -2.93 7.79
CA VAL A 135 -1.39 -3.61 8.07
C VAL A 135 -1.49 -4.80 7.13
N GLY A 136 -1.78 -5.97 7.68
CA GLY A 136 -1.96 -7.19 6.91
C GLY A 136 -3.25 -7.90 7.26
N ILE A 137 -3.79 -8.58 6.28
CA ILE A 137 -5.00 -9.37 6.40
C ILE A 137 -4.73 -10.79 5.94
N GLU A 138 -5.47 -11.70 6.54
CA GLU A 138 -5.62 -13.05 6.04
C GLU A 138 -6.96 -13.19 5.33
N ILE A 139 -6.92 -13.80 4.15
CA ILE A 139 -8.12 -14.18 3.40
C ILE A 139 -8.02 -15.64 2.94
N THR A 140 -9.18 -16.24 2.67
CA THR A 140 -9.27 -17.53 2.00
C THR A 140 -9.85 -17.32 0.60
N ASN A 141 -9.09 -17.69 -0.43
CA ASN A 141 -9.56 -17.64 -1.82
C ASN A 141 -9.49 -19.06 -2.40
N LYS A 142 -10.63 -19.61 -2.86
CA LYS A 142 -10.73 -20.98 -3.39
C LYS A 142 -10.06 -22.05 -2.50
N ASN A 143 -10.29 -21.98 -1.19
CA ASN A 143 -9.71 -22.85 -0.15
C ASN A 143 -8.20 -22.68 0.11
N GLU A 144 -7.54 -21.70 -0.52
CA GLU A 144 -6.17 -21.35 -0.21
C GLU A 144 -6.12 -20.18 0.77
N ARG A 145 -5.42 -20.40 1.90
CA ARG A 145 -5.13 -19.37 2.91
C ARG A 145 -3.94 -18.53 2.41
N MET A 146 -4.12 -17.21 2.36
CA MET A 146 -3.10 -16.28 1.90
C MET A 146 -3.08 -15.02 2.76
N LEU A 147 -1.90 -14.45 2.94
CA LEU A 147 -1.71 -13.19 3.65
C LEU A 147 -1.29 -12.06 2.74
N PHE A 148 -1.86 -10.89 2.98
CA PHE A 148 -1.60 -9.68 2.23
C PHE A 148 -1.24 -8.56 3.18
N TYR A 149 -0.14 -7.83 2.92
CA TYR A 149 0.30 -6.72 3.75
C TYR A 149 0.48 -5.44 2.95
N SER A 150 -0.16 -4.35 3.38
CA SER A 150 0.13 -2.99 2.92
C SER A 150 1.34 -2.43 3.66
N CYS A 151 2.37 -2.07 2.91
CA CYS A 151 3.68 -1.69 3.41
C CYS A 151 4.06 -0.27 2.98
N HIS A 152 4.59 0.54 3.90
CA HIS A 152 5.23 1.81 3.58
C HIS A 152 6.56 1.91 4.34
N LEU A 153 7.68 1.73 3.62
CA LEU A 153 9.03 1.73 4.22
C LEU A 153 9.75 3.06 3.98
N SER A 154 10.74 3.34 4.84
CA SER A 154 11.72 4.42 4.64
C SER A 154 12.62 4.11 3.45
N GLY A 155 13.10 5.14 2.74
CA GLY A 155 14.04 4.93 1.63
C GLY A 155 15.41 4.38 2.03
N TRP A 156 16.03 3.66 1.10
CA TRP A 156 17.39 3.12 1.27
C TRP A 156 18.41 4.24 1.50
N GLN A 157 19.24 4.09 2.53
CA GLN A 157 20.27 5.06 2.89
C GLN A 157 21.66 4.43 2.84
N ASP A 158 22.57 5.03 2.08
CA ASP A 158 23.97 4.60 1.94
C ASP A 158 24.82 5.02 3.15
N LYS A 159 24.43 4.54 4.33
CA LYS A 159 25.09 4.81 5.60
C LYS A 159 24.96 3.63 6.55
N LYS A 160 25.84 3.58 7.56
CA LYS A 160 25.90 2.49 8.56
C LYS A 160 24.55 2.19 9.23
N LYS A 161 23.75 3.22 9.52
CA LYS A 161 22.37 3.09 10.05
C LYS A 161 21.37 3.29 8.92
N ASN A 162 21.12 2.23 8.14
CA ASN A 162 20.16 2.22 7.06
C ASN A 162 18.74 1.90 7.58
N ALA A 163 17.85 2.89 7.57
CA ALA A 163 16.48 2.75 8.09
C ALA A 163 15.66 1.70 7.32
N PHE A 164 15.73 1.71 5.98
CA PHE A 164 15.07 0.70 5.14
C PHE A 164 15.45 -0.71 5.58
N LEU A 165 16.76 -0.98 5.72
CA LEU A 165 17.23 -2.31 6.05
C LEU A 165 16.76 -2.77 7.43
N GLN A 166 16.76 -1.87 8.42
CA GLN A 166 16.27 -2.18 9.77
C GLN A 166 14.77 -2.48 9.77
N GLU A 167 13.99 -1.70 9.02
CA GLU A 167 12.55 -1.90 8.86
C GLU A 167 12.24 -3.20 8.13
N TRP A 168 12.97 -3.48 7.04
CA TRP A 168 12.85 -4.71 6.26
C TRP A 168 13.15 -5.95 7.09
N LEU A 169 14.29 -6.00 7.79
CA LEU A 169 14.66 -7.14 8.62
C LEU A 169 13.62 -7.38 9.74
N ARG A 170 13.05 -6.31 10.31
CA ARG A 170 11.97 -6.45 11.30
C ARG A 170 10.68 -6.97 10.68
N LEU A 171 10.29 -6.47 9.52
CA LEU A 171 9.13 -6.96 8.80
C LEU A 171 9.29 -8.46 8.50
N GLU A 172 10.40 -8.85 7.87
CA GLU A 172 10.70 -10.22 7.47
C GLU A 172 10.70 -11.18 8.67
N SER A 173 11.42 -10.85 9.74
CA SER A 173 11.43 -11.67 10.96
C SER A 173 10.07 -11.77 11.64
N SER A 174 9.27 -10.70 11.64
CA SER A 174 7.91 -10.73 12.18
C SER A 174 7.01 -11.63 11.35
N LEU A 175 7.10 -11.57 10.02
CA LEU A 175 6.33 -12.41 9.12
C LEU A 175 6.71 -13.88 9.27
N ALA A 176 8.01 -14.20 9.32
CA ALA A 176 8.48 -15.57 9.54
C ALA A 176 8.02 -16.14 10.88
N ALA A 177 8.01 -15.32 11.95
CA ALA A 177 7.56 -15.75 13.27
C ALA A 177 6.04 -15.94 13.35
N LEU A 178 5.26 -15.09 12.69
CA LEU A 178 3.80 -15.17 12.69
C LEU A 178 3.28 -16.26 11.76
N HIS A 179 3.95 -16.48 10.63
CA HIS A 179 3.43 -17.21 9.48
C HIS A 179 4.49 -18.11 8.83
N PRO A 180 5.07 -19.09 9.55
CA PRO A 180 6.28 -19.80 9.11
C PRO A 180 6.17 -20.56 7.78
N ASP A 181 4.96 -20.86 7.28
CA ASP A 181 4.77 -21.64 6.04
C ASP A 181 3.63 -21.09 5.16
N GLN A 182 3.29 -19.82 5.30
CA GLN A 182 2.16 -19.24 4.55
C GLN A 182 2.63 -18.50 3.28
N LYS A 183 1.76 -18.47 2.27
CA LYS A 183 1.93 -17.59 1.12
C LYS A 183 1.63 -16.15 1.53
N ILE A 184 2.64 -15.30 1.39
CA ILE A 184 2.58 -13.88 1.77
C ILE A 184 2.80 -13.03 0.52
N VAL A 185 1.94 -12.04 0.35
CA VAL A 185 2.06 -10.99 -0.65
C VAL A 185 2.23 -9.64 0.05
N LEU A 186 3.33 -8.95 -0.22
CA LEU A 186 3.56 -7.59 0.25
C LEU A 186 3.24 -6.62 -0.89
N LEU A 187 2.47 -5.59 -0.57
CA LEU A 187 2.03 -4.57 -1.52
C LEU A 187 2.37 -3.20 -0.93
N GLY A 188 3.03 -2.33 -1.68
CA GLY A 188 3.20 -0.96 -1.21
C GLY A 188 4.39 -0.20 -1.75
N ASP A 189 4.62 0.96 -1.15
CA ASP A 189 5.77 1.83 -1.39
C ASP A 189 6.95 1.42 -0.48
N PHE A 190 7.98 0.87 -1.12
CA PHE A 190 9.20 0.44 -0.42
C PHE A 190 10.27 1.53 -0.39
N ASN A 191 10.07 2.65 -1.10
CA ASN A 191 11.05 3.73 -1.26
C ASN A 191 12.46 3.24 -1.69
N ALA A 192 12.55 2.05 -2.27
CA ALA A 192 13.77 1.40 -2.71
C ALA A 192 13.69 1.21 -4.21
N SER A 193 14.46 1.99 -4.98
CA SER A 193 14.32 2.00 -6.43
C SER A 193 14.90 0.77 -7.11
N ALA A 194 14.13 0.13 -8.00
CA ALA A 194 14.59 -0.96 -8.86
C ALA A 194 15.72 -0.52 -9.82
N ASN A 195 15.82 0.78 -10.08
CA ASN A 195 16.85 1.38 -10.92
C ASN A 195 18.22 1.46 -10.21
N ARG A 196 18.28 1.24 -8.89
CA ARG A 196 19.52 1.31 -8.10
C ARG A 196 19.97 -0.08 -7.67
N ARG A 197 20.93 -0.66 -8.41
CA ARG A 197 21.49 -2.00 -8.17
C ARG A 197 22.41 -2.03 -6.94
N GLY A 198 22.47 -3.18 -6.27
CA GLY A 198 23.22 -3.37 -5.03
C GLY A 198 22.66 -2.60 -3.82
N LYS A 199 21.38 -2.23 -3.87
CA LYS A 199 20.66 -1.46 -2.83
C LYS A 199 19.37 -2.18 -2.43
N GLY A 200 18.39 -1.45 -1.87
CA GLY A 200 17.19 -2.04 -1.26
C GLY A 200 16.42 -3.02 -2.15
N TYR A 201 16.23 -2.72 -3.44
CA TYR A 201 15.55 -3.66 -4.35
C TYR A 201 16.30 -5.00 -4.49
N ASP A 202 17.62 -4.94 -4.70
CA ASP A 202 18.45 -6.15 -4.82
C ASP A 202 18.53 -6.90 -3.48
N TRP A 203 18.48 -6.19 -2.33
CA TRP A 203 18.39 -6.83 -1.02
C TRP A 203 17.11 -7.66 -0.91
N VAL A 204 15.96 -7.05 -1.18
CA VAL A 204 14.65 -7.69 -1.12
C VAL A 204 14.58 -8.92 -2.04
N THR A 205 15.01 -8.76 -3.29
CA THR A 205 14.79 -9.78 -4.33
C THR A 205 15.88 -10.85 -4.41
N LYS A 206 17.12 -10.53 -4.07
CA LYS A 206 18.25 -11.47 -4.21
C LYS A 206 18.80 -11.99 -2.90
N VAL A 207 18.74 -11.19 -1.83
CA VAL A 207 19.22 -11.61 -0.51
C VAL A 207 18.09 -12.25 0.27
N SER A 208 16.95 -11.58 0.36
CA SER A 208 15.75 -12.08 1.05
C SER A 208 14.89 -13.02 0.19
N GLY A 209 15.14 -13.12 -1.12
CA GLY A 209 14.47 -14.08 -2.00
C GLY A 209 13.01 -13.79 -2.34
N TRP A 210 12.53 -12.56 -2.14
CA TRP A 210 11.17 -12.17 -2.52
C TRP A 210 11.05 -12.00 -4.04
N HIS A 211 9.94 -12.45 -4.59
CA HIS A 211 9.67 -12.44 -6.02
C HIS A 211 8.91 -11.18 -6.42
N ASP A 212 9.50 -10.37 -7.30
CA ASP A 212 8.85 -9.20 -7.87
C ASP A 212 7.89 -9.58 -9.01
N THR A 213 6.59 -9.44 -8.76
CA THR A 213 5.55 -9.80 -9.73
C THR A 213 5.63 -8.98 -11.02
N TYR A 214 6.08 -7.72 -10.96
CA TYR A 214 6.27 -6.91 -12.17
C TYR A 214 7.39 -7.47 -13.05
N ALA A 215 8.49 -7.93 -12.43
CA ALA A 215 9.61 -8.53 -13.14
C ALA A 215 9.30 -9.94 -13.69
N LEU A 216 8.35 -10.64 -13.06
CA LEU A 216 7.89 -11.97 -13.49
C LEU A 216 6.83 -11.93 -14.59
N ALA A 217 6.18 -10.78 -14.82
CA ALA A 217 5.15 -10.67 -15.85
C ALA A 217 5.73 -10.91 -17.26
N PRO A 218 5.03 -11.63 -18.15
CA PRO A 218 5.50 -11.85 -19.52
C PRO A 218 5.67 -10.55 -20.32
N PHE A 219 4.73 -9.61 -20.17
CA PHE A 219 4.70 -8.33 -20.87
C PHE A 219 4.28 -7.21 -19.91
N PRO A 220 5.18 -6.75 -19.01
CA PRO A 220 4.86 -5.69 -18.07
C PRO A 220 4.65 -4.35 -18.78
N LYS A 221 3.60 -3.61 -18.41
CA LYS A 221 3.25 -2.31 -18.98
C LYS A 221 3.61 -1.16 -18.05
N GLY A 222 4.08 -0.06 -18.64
CA GLY A 222 4.61 1.09 -17.92
C GLY A 222 6.08 0.89 -17.54
N LYS A 223 6.62 1.77 -16.68
CA LYS A 223 8.01 1.66 -16.22
C LYS A 223 8.28 2.20 -14.82
N PHE A 224 7.67 3.33 -14.48
CA PHE A 224 7.94 4.05 -13.23
C PHE A 224 6.66 4.24 -12.44
N THR A 225 6.71 3.89 -11.15
CA THR A 225 5.61 4.12 -10.21
C THR A 225 5.73 5.49 -9.54
N PHE A 226 6.92 6.09 -9.56
CA PHE A 226 7.15 7.47 -9.19
C PHE A 226 7.64 8.24 -10.42
N PRO A 227 6.75 8.91 -11.17
CA PRO A 227 7.11 9.65 -12.36
C PRO A 227 7.93 10.90 -12.04
N ALA A 228 8.61 11.45 -13.05
CA ALA A 228 9.34 12.71 -12.88
C ALA A 228 8.35 13.86 -12.70
N TYR A 229 7.99 14.16 -11.46
CA TYR A 229 7.14 15.31 -11.13
C TYR A 229 7.95 16.59 -11.03
N GLN A 230 7.38 17.70 -11.54
CA GLN A 230 7.75 19.03 -11.12
C GLN A 230 6.93 19.38 -9.88
N THR A 231 7.43 19.08 -8.70
CA THR A 231 6.88 19.69 -7.48
C THR A 231 7.40 21.13 -7.43
N GLY A 232 6.52 22.13 -7.48
CA GLY A 232 6.89 23.47 -7.01
C GLY A 232 7.05 23.41 -5.49
N SER A 233 8.03 24.02 -4.82
CA SER A 233 9.02 25.03 -5.22
C SER A 233 10.45 24.46 -5.10
N ILE A 234 11.32 24.90 -6.00
CA ILE A 234 12.75 24.54 -6.17
C ILE A 234 13.00 23.31 -7.05
N HIS A 235 13.55 23.62 -8.22
CA HIS A 235 14.15 22.80 -9.26
C HIS A 235 15.04 21.62 -8.80
N GLN A 236 14.48 20.60 -8.16
CA GLN A 236 15.07 19.26 -8.17
C GLN A 236 14.21 18.37 -9.06
N LYS A 237 14.67 18.16 -10.31
CA LYS A 237 14.11 17.11 -11.17
C LYS A 237 14.26 15.79 -10.44
N GLN A 238 13.17 15.29 -9.87
CA GLN A 238 13.18 13.95 -9.29
C GLN A 238 13.32 12.95 -10.43
N GLN A 239 14.38 12.14 -10.36
CA GLN A 239 14.59 11.06 -11.30
C GLN A 239 13.42 10.07 -11.18
N PRO A 240 12.81 9.65 -12.30
CA PRO A 240 11.72 8.70 -12.28
C PRO A 240 12.21 7.35 -11.78
N ARG A 241 11.42 6.70 -10.93
CA ARG A 241 11.81 5.48 -10.21
C ARG A 241 10.63 4.51 -10.12
N ARG A 242 10.93 3.21 -10.10
CA ARG A 242 9.97 2.19 -9.63
C ARG A 242 10.30 1.88 -8.19
N ILE A 243 9.41 2.25 -7.26
CA ILE A 243 9.57 2.10 -5.81
C ILE A 243 8.36 1.42 -5.15
N ASP A 244 7.28 1.24 -5.89
CA ASP A 244 6.08 0.54 -5.47
C ASP A 244 6.09 -0.88 -6.04
N TYR A 245 5.77 -1.87 -5.21
CA TYR A 245 5.92 -3.28 -5.55
C TYR A 245 4.75 -4.12 -5.05
N ILE A 246 4.55 -5.23 -5.76
CA ILE A 246 3.79 -6.38 -5.28
C ILE A 246 4.78 -7.56 -5.27
N LEU A 247 5.16 -8.00 -4.07
CA LEU A 247 6.21 -8.99 -3.80
C LEU A 247 5.61 -10.27 -3.20
N CYS A 248 6.09 -11.44 -3.63
CA CYS A 248 5.65 -12.72 -3.10
C CYS A 248 6.81 -13.49 -2.44
N ASN A 249 6.57 -14.14 -1.30
CA ASN A 249 7.57 -15.05 -0.71
C ASN A 249 7.62 -16.43 -1.40
N TYR A 250 6.75 -16.65 -2.37
CA TYR A 250 6.72 -17.80 -3.27
C TYR A 250 6.86 -17.30 -4.72
N LYS A 251 7.09 -18.21 -5.67
CA LYS A 251 7.10 -17.88 -7.10
C LYS A 251 5.69 -18.00 -7.69
N PRO A 252 4.96 -16.90 -7.96
CA PRO A 252 3.63 -16.98 -8.57
C PRO A 252 3.70 -17.11 -10.09
N THR A 253 2.62 -17.61 -10.70
CA THR A 253 2.35 -17.37 -12.13
C THR A 253 1.71 -16.00 -12.29
N VAL A 254 2.41 -15.08 -12.96
CA VAL A 254 1.91 -13.72 -13.22
C VAL A 254 1.31 -13.65 -14.61
N LEU A 255 0.02 -13.30 -14.69
CA LEU A 255 -0.70 -13.16 -15.96
C LEU A 255 -0.49 -11.78 -16.58
N SER A 256 -0.46 -10.73 -15.75
CA SER A 256 -0.25 -9.35 -16.21
C SER A 256 0.29 -8.47 -15.09
N ALA A 257 1.14 -7.49 -15.42
CA ALA A 257 1.52 -6.40 -14.52
C ALA A 257 1.49 -5.07 -15.29
N GLU A 258 0.86 -4.05 -14.71
CA GLU A 258 0.62 -2.77 -15.37
C GLU A 258 0.71 -1.63 -14.37
N ILE A 259 1.47 -0.59 -14.72
CA ILE A 259 1.45 0.68 -14.01
C ILE A 259 0.29 1.51 -14.54
N ILE A 260 -0.58 1.92 -13.64
CA ILE A 260 -1.80 2.69 -13.92
C ILE A 260 -1.76 4.03 -13.18
N PHE A 261 -2.71 4.91 -13.47
CA PHE A 261 -2.78 6.28 -12.98
C PHE A 261 -1.56 7.12 -13.36
N ASP A 262 -1.01 6.90 -14.55
CA ASP A 262 0.18 7.61 -15.05
C ASP A 262 -0.14 8.87 -15.88
N GLY A 263 -1.43 9.25 -15.93
CA GLY A 263 -1.91 10.40 -16.71
C GLY A 263 -2.08 10.12 -18.20
N LYS A 264 -1.93 8.87 -18.65
CA LYS A 264 -2.22 8.44 -20.03
C LYS A 264 -3.60 7.79 -20.11
N ASP A 265 -3.66 6.46 -20.05
CA ASP A 265 -4.90 5.69 -20.19
C ASP A 265 -5.83 5.85 -18.97
N THR A 266 -5.25 6.23 -17.84
CA THR A 266 -5.98 6.53 -16.59
C THR A 266 -5.47 7.85 -16.01
N PRO A 267 -6.34 8.66 -15.38
CA PRO A 267 -5.96 9.96 -14.86
C PRO A 267 -4.94 9.83 -13.72
N LEU A 268 -4.06 10.81 -13.61
CA LEU A 268 -3.06 10.90 -12.55
C LEU A 268 -3.72 11.36 -11.23
N ILE A 269 -3.84 10.44 -10.27
CA ILE A 269 -4.61 10.65 -9.01
C ILE A 269 -3.74 10.83 -7.76
N SER A 270 -2.42 10.66 -7.88
CA SER A 270 -1.44 10.81 -6.81
C SER A 270 -0.11 11.24 -7.42
N ASP A 271 0.86 11.63 -6.60
CA ASP A 271 2.25 11.81 -7.03
C ASP A 271 2.96 10.46 -7.31
N HIS A 272 2.35 9.35 -6.89
CA HIS A 272 2.64 7.99 -7.34
C HIS A 272 1.61 7.49 -8.37
N CYS A 273 2.08 6.65 -9.29
CA CYS A 273 1.26 5.78 -10.12
C CYS A 273 0.94 4.48 -9.36
N GLY A 274 -0.21 3.86 -9.65
CA GLY A 274 -0.58 2.56 -9.08
C GLY A 274 0.08 1.40 -9.81
N LEU A 275 0.29 0.27 -9.12
CA LEU A 275 0.71 -1.00 -9.72
C LEU A 275 -0.42 -2.03 -9.63
N LYS A 276 -0.96 -2.41 -10.79
CA LYS A 276 -1.98 -3.45 -10.98
C LYS A 276 -1.31 -4.75 -11.40
N VAL A 277 -1.64 -5.85 -10.73
CA VAL A 277 -1.12 -7.19 -11.06
C VAL A 277 -2.25 -8.21 -11.08
N SER A 278 -2.22 -9.12 -12.05
CA SER A 278 -3.09 -10.30 -12.09
C SER A 278 -2.24 -11.54 -11.92
N LEU A 279 -2.53 -12.33 -10.88
CA LEU A 279 -1.93 -13.63 -10.63
C LEU A 279 -2.89 -14.74 -11.06
N GLU A 280 -2.34 -15.82 -11.58
CA GLU A 280 -3.09 -17.06 -11.73
C GLU A 280 -3.52 -17.56 -10.34
N THR A 281 -4.72 -18.09 -10.27
CA THR A 281 -5.23 -18.79 -9.07
C THR A 281 -5.39 -20.24 -9.46
N GLY A 282 -4.99 -21.15 -8.57
CA GLY A 282 -5.36 -22.56 -8.67
C GLY A 282 -6.86 -22.80 -8.73
#